data_AF-A0A0A0JAM6-F1
#
_entry.id   AF-A0A0A0JAM6-F1
#
_cell.length_a   1.000
_cell.length_b   1.000
_cell.length_c   1.000
_cell.angle_alpha   90.00
_cell.angle_beta   90.00
_cell.angle_gamma   90.00
#
_symmetry.space_group_name_H-M   'P 1'
#
loop_
_entity.id
_entity.type
_entity.pdbx_description
1 polymer ?
#
loop_
_entity_poly.entity_id
_entity_poly.type
_entity_poly.pdbx_seq_one_letter_code
_entity_poly.pdbx_strand_id
1 'polypeptide(L)'
;MSVLGGARSDVTSPWVAEVWVDPQWYACQSSPDRLPDPGPPTVVALRGSQILIGRHSESASVVPHIDCVRDGAVSRRHAQLTRCEEGWVVEDLGSANGTFVSSSVGEIPEDPIEASHTVGSGHVLYLGSWTRIVLKQDKVLEGP
;
A
#
# COMPACT_ATOMS: atom_id res chain seq x y z
N MET A 1 37.53 7.03 29.45
CA MET A 1 36.39 7.92 29.15
C MET A 1 36.27 7.96 27.64
N SER A 2 35.37 7.16 27.04
CA SER A 2 34.00 7.56 26.66
C SER A 2 34.05 8.75 25.68
N VAL A 3 33.61 8.68 24.42
CA VAL A 3 32.46 7.96 23.84
C VAL A 3 32.68 7.65 22.35
N LEU A 4 32.14 6.50 21.92
CA LEU A 4 31.99 6.08 20.52
C LEU A 4 30.98 7.00 19.81
N GLY A 5 31.46 7.83 18.89
CA GLY A 5 30.61 8.55 17.92
C GLY A 5 30.47 7.75 16.63
N GLY A 6 29.88 6.56 16.71
CA GLY A 6 29.47 5.82 15.52
C GLY A 6 28.17 6.43 15.01
N ALA A 7 28.24 7.25 13.96
CA ALA A 7 27.06 7.64 13.21
C ALA A 7 26.35 6.35 12.75
N ARG A 8 25.17 6.05 13.31
CA ARG A 8 24.25 5.14 12.63
C ARG A 8 23.82 5.86 11.35
N SER A 9 24.50 5.56 10.26
CA SER A 9 23.94 5.71 8.93
C SER A 9 22.80 4.69 8.83
N ASP A 10 21.67 5.04 9.44
CA ASP A 10 20.39 4.36 9.25
C ASP A 10 19.87 4.80 7.88
N VAL A 11 20.55 4.35 6.83
CA VAL A 11 19.98 4.40 5.48
C VAL A 11 18.92 3.30 5.48
N THR A 12 17.77 3.58 6.09
CA THR A 12 16.58 2.77 5.88
C THR A 12 16.32 2.77 4.38
N SER A 13 16.50 1.62 3.74
CA SER A 13 16.20 1.40 2.33
C SER A 13 14.88 2.10 1.96
N PRO A 14 14.86 2.95 0.93
CA PRO A 14 13.66 3.70 0.60
C PRO A 14 12.55 2.72 0.24
N TRP A 15 11.33 2.99 0.71
CA TRP A 15 10.18 2.14 0.42
C TRP A 15 9.40 2.68 -0.76
N VAL A 16 8.92 1.77 -1.60
CA VAL A 16 8.00 2.07 -2.70
C VAL A 16 6.78 1.17 -2.62
N ALA A 17 5.66 1.72 -3.09
CA ALA A 17 4.44 0.99 -3.35
C ALA A 17 4.22 0.92 -4.86
N GLU A 18 4.14 -0.29 -5.40
CA GLU A 18 3.74 -0.51 -6.79
C GLU A 18 2.23 -0.75 -6.83
N VAL A 19 1.50 0.18 -7.43
CA VAL A 19 0.05 0.11 -7.58
C VAL A 19 -0.27 -0.49 -8.95
N TRP A 20 -0.98 -1.61 -8.92
CA TRP A 20 -1.39 -2.40 -10.07
C TRP A 20 -2.91 -2.42 -10.19
N VAL A 21 -3.37 -2.53 -11.42
CA VAL A 21 -4.70 -3.04 -11.74
C VAL A 21 -4.57 -4.56 -11.87
N ASP A 22 -5.25 -5.31 -11.02
CA ASP A 22 -5.14 -6.77 -10.94
C ASP A 22 -6.43 -7.46 -11.42
N PRO A 23 -6.40 -8.13 -12.60
CA PRO A 23 -7.54 -8.89 -13.12
C PRO A 23 -7.95 -10.08 -12.24
N GLN A 24 -7.02 -10.69 -11.50
CA GLN A 24 -7.35 -11.82 -10.62
C GLN A 24 -8.12 -11.33 -9.41
N TRP A 25 -7.67 -10.24 -8.79
CA TRP A 25 -8.45 -9.59 -7.72
C TRP A 25 -9.82 -9.19 -8.23
N TYR A 26 -9.90 -8.52 -9.38
CA TYR A 26 -11.17 -8.12 -10.00
C TYR A 26 -12.15 -9.27 -10.22
N ALA A 27 -11.66 -10.44 -10.65
CA ALA A 27 -12.51 -11.61 -10.87
C ALA A 27 -13.16 -12.14 -9.58
N CYS A 28 -12.57 -11.87 -8.42
CA CYS A 28 -13.14 -12.21 -7.11
C CYS A 28 -14.16 -11.16 -6.63
N GLN A 29 -14.13 -9.95 -7.19
CA GLN A 29 -15.01 -8.85 -6.77
C GLN A 29 -16.32 -8.85 -7.56
N SER A 30 -17.42 -8.56 -6.88
CA SER A 30 -18.70 -8.25 -7.52
C SER A 30 -18.78 -6.75 -7.86
N SER A 31 -17.96 -6.32 -8.82
CA SER A 31 -17.87 -4.90 -9.21
C SER A 31 -18.72 -4.59 -10.45
N PRO A 32 -19.55 -3.54 -10.45
CA PRO A 32 -20.25 -3.07 -11.65
C PRO A 32 -19.34 -2.29 -12.60
N ASP A 33 -18.17 -1.85 -12.13
CA ASP A 33 -17.24 -1.04 -12.91
C ASP A 33 -16.48 -1.93 -13.90
N ARG A 34 -16.18 -1.37 -15.09
CA ARG A 34 -15.35 -2.06 -16.08
C ARG A 34 -13.89 -2.02 -15.65
N LEU A 35 -13.25 -3.18 -15.61
CA LEU A 35 -11.80 -3.31 -15.42
C LEU A 35 -11.03 -2.47 -16.47
N PRO A 36 -10.18 -1.51 -16.05
CA PRO A 36 -9.30 -0.78 -16.95
C PRO A 36 -8.17 -1.67 -17.49
N ASP A 37 -7.47 -1.19 -18.52
CA ASP A 37 -6.24 -1.85 -18.99
C ASP A 37 -5.20 -1.92 -17.84
N PRO A 38 -4.62 -3.10 -17.56
CA PRO A 38 -3.71 -3.25 -16.43
C PRO A 38 -2.47 -2.36 -16.48
N GLY A 39 -1.92 -2.11 -17.67
CA GLY A 39 -0.72 -1.30 -17.86
C GLY A 39 0.49 -1.70 -16.98
N PRO A 40 1.56 -0.89 -17.01
CA PRO A 40 2.63 -0.95 -16.02
C PRO A 40 2.15 -0.39 -14.66
N PRO A 41 2.81 -0.74 -13.55
CA PRO A 41 2.43 -0.23 -12.24
C PRO A 41 2.70 1.26 -12.11
N THR A 42 1.88 1.93 -11.32
CA THR A 42 2.24 3.26 -10.81
C THR A 42 3.11 3.07 -9.57
N VAL A 43 4.32 3.61 -9.59
CA VAL A 43 5.27 3.50 -8.46
C VAL A 43 5.19 4.77 -7.60
N VAL A 44 4.89 4.60 -6.32
CA VAL A 44 4.78 5.68 -5.35
C VAL A 44 5.84 5.52 -4.26
N ALA A 45 6.66 6.54 -4.04
CA ALA A 45 7.62 6.54 -2.94
C ALA A 45 6.90 6.75 -1.60
N LEU A 46 7.12 5.86 -0.64
CA LEU A 46 6.53 5.94 0.70
C LEU A 46 7.39 6.85 1.58
N ARG A 47 7.13 8.15 1.49
CA ARG A 47 7.88 9.19 2.23
C ARG A 47 7.13 9.62 3.49
N GLY A 48 7.83 9.63 4.62
CA GLY A 48 7.28 10.04 5.91
C GLY A 48 6.85 8.86 6.78
N SER A 49 6.13 9.16 7.87
CA SER A 49 5.69 8.17 8.85
C SER A 49 4.26 7.67 8.64
N GLN A 50 3.45 8.37 7.84
CA GLN A 50 2.06 8.02 7.56
C GLN A 50 1.74 8.20 6.08
N ILE A 51 1.14 7.19 5.47
CA ILE A 51 0.76 7.18 4.05
C ILE A 51 -0.72 6.87 3.96
N LEU A 52 -1.50 7.83 3.50
CA LEU A 52 -2.92 7.65 3.23
C LEU A 52 -3.11 6.97 1.87
N ILE A 53 -3.88 5.88 1.86
CA ILE A 53 -4.35 5.19 0.66
C ILE A 53 -5.82 5.53 0.48
N GLY A 54 -6.20 5.92 -0.73
CA GLY A 54 -7.59 6.18 -1.02
C GLY A 54 -7.77 6.85 -2.36
N ARG A 55 -8.89 7.55 -2.49
CA ARG A 55 -9.28 8.26 -3.71
C ARG A 55 -9.33 9.75 -3.48
N HIS A 56 -8.63 10.50 -4.32
CA HIS A 56 -8.68 11.95 -4.32
C HIS A 56 -10.13 12.45 -4.45
N SER A 57 -10.51 13.40 -3.60
CA SER A 57 -11.79 14.11 -3.64
C SER A 57 -11.62 15.55 -3.17
N GLU A 58 -11.78 16.50 -4.09
CA GLU A 58 -11.73 17.94 -3.78
C GLU A 58 -12.86 18.34 -2.82
N SER A 59 -14.08 17.88 -3.07
CA SER A 59 -15.26 18.19 -2.24
C SER A 59 -15.13 17.68 -0.81
N ALA A 60 -14.37 16.61 -0.58
CA ALA A 60 -14.07 16.09 0.75
C ALA A 60 -12.73 16.59 1.31
N SER A 61 -11.99 17.41 0.55
CA SER A 61 -10.63 17.85 0.88
C SER A 61 -9.69 16.68 1.22
N VAL A 62 -9.77 15.60 0.45
CA VAL A 62 -8.94 14.39 0.64
C VAL A 62 -7.96 14.25 -0.52
N VAL A 63 -6.67 14.35 -0.21
CA VAL A 63 -5.56 14.09 -1.15
C VAL A 63 -4.73 12.93 -0.57
N PRO A 64 -4.94 11.69 -1.04
CA PRO A 64 -4.17 10.54 -0.57
C PRO A 64 -2.74 10.56 -1.11
N HIS A 65 -1.84 9.88 -0.40
CA HIS A 65 -0.45 9.70 -0.84
C HIS A 65 -0.37 8.66 -1.97
N ILE A 66 -1.18 7.59 -1.84
CA ILE A 66 -1.44 6.63 -2.92
C ILE A 66 -2.85 6.91 -3.45
N ASP A 67 -2.93 7.55 -4.61
CA ASP A 67 -4.20 7.92 -5.23
C ASP A 67 -4.72 6.82 -6.17
N CYS A 68 -5.81 6.19 -5.74
CA CYS A 68 -6.53 5.14 -6.44
C CYS A 68 -7.77 5.71 -7.15
N VAL A 69 -7.73 6.96 -7.64
CA VAL A 69 -8.89 7.65 -8.24
C VAL A 69 -9.62 6.88 -9.33
N ARG A 70 -8.92 5.99 -10.03
CA ARG A 70 -9.49 5.18 -11.11
C ARG A 70 -10.42 4.08 -10.60
N ASP A 71 -10.27 3.61 -9.36
CA ASP A 71 -11.07 2.55 -8.76
C ASP A 71 -12.19 3.13 -7.88
N GLY A 72 -13.42 3.09 -8.39
CA GLY A 72 -14.59 3.68 -7.73
C GLY A 72 -14.93 3.03 -6.38
N ALA A 73 -14.58 1.75 -6.23
CA ALA A 73 -14.80 0.98 -5.01
C ALA A 73 -13.77 1.30 -3.91
N VAL A 74 -12.71 2.04 -4.23
CA VAL A 74 -11.80 2.59 -3.23
C VAL A 74 -12.43 3.82 -2.57
N SER A 75 -12.43 3.80 -1.24
CA SER A 75 -12.95 4.90 -0.41
C SER A 75 -12.01 6.10 -0.45
N ARG A 76 -12.53 7.30 -0.20
CA ARG A 76 -11.71 8.53 -0.19
C ARG A 76 -10.55 8.43 0.80
N ARG A 77 -10.85 8.01 2.03
CA ARG A 77 -9.88 7.60 3.05
C ARG A 77 -10.13 6.11 3.28
N HIS A 78 -9.31 5.25 2.69
CA HIS A 78 -9.57 3.82 2.67
C HIS A 78 -8.72 3.10 3.71
N ALA A 79 -7.41 3.26 3.63
CA ALA A 79 -6.46 2.67 4.55
C ALA A 79 -5.32 3.63 4.86
N GLN A 80 -4.61 3.40 5.96
CA GLN A 80 -3.41 4.13 6.31
C GLN A 80 -2.27 3.15 6.56
N LEU A 81 -1.09 3.45 6.01
CA LEU A 81 0.15 2.83 6.43
C LEU A 81 0.84 3.73 7.44
N THR A 82 1.23 3.17 8.59
CA THR A 82 2.01 3.84 9.62
C THR A 82 3.38 3.15 9.74
N ARG A 83 4.45 3.94 9.65
CA ARG A 83 5.84 3.44 9.72
C ARG A 83 6.11 2.78 11.07
N CYS A 84 6.71 1.59 11.08
CA CYS A 84 7.21 0.91 12.27
C CYS A 84 8.69 0.55 12.11
N GLU A 85 9.30 -0.08 13.13
CA GLU A 85 10.74 -0.41 13.13
C GLU A 85 11.14 -1.33 11.95
N GLU A 86 10.28 -2.28 11.58
CA GLU A 86 10.61 -3.31 10.58
C GLU A 86 9.91 -3.10 9.23
N GLY A 87 9.04 -2.09 9.10
CA GLY A 87 8.30 -1.81 7.89
C GLY A 87 7.13 -0.88 8.10
N TRP A 88 5.91 -1.38 7.89
CA TRP A 88 4.69 -0.61 8.00
C TRP A 88 3.61 -1.41 8.74
N VAL A 89 2.69 -0.70 9.36
CA VAL A 89 1.43 -1.23 9.87
C VAL A 89 0.32 -0.67 8.99
N VAL A 90 -0.53 -1.51 8.42
CA VAL A 90 -1.71 -1.11 7.67
C VAL A 90 -2.94 -1.15 8.56
N GLU A 91 -3.76 -0.12 8.46
CA GLU A 91 -5.05 0.02 9.16
C GLU A 91 -6.13 0.41 8.16
N ASP A 92 -7.27 -0.30 8.17
CA ASP A 92 -8.46 0.11 7.45
C ASP A 92 -9.14 1.28 8.18
N LEU A 93 -9.56 2.31 7.46
CA LEU A 93 -10.13 3.55 8.02
C LEU A 93 -11.67 3.55 8.02
N GLY A 94 -12.30 2.38 8.12
CA GLY A 94 -13.75 2.24 7.99
C GLY A 94 -14.19 2.29 6.53
N SER A 95 -13.43 1.63 5.66
CA SER A 95 -13.71 1.58 4.24
C SER A 95 -14.97 0.77 3.91
N ALA A 96 -15.57 1.04 2.76
CA ALA A 96 -16.82 0.37 2.37
C ALA A 96 -16.63 -1.10 1.95
N ASN A 97 -15.45 -1.45 1.43
CA ASN A 97 -15.17 -2.76 0.84
C ASN A 97 -14.10 -3.56 1.60
N GLY A 98 -13.52 -2.98 2.67
CA GLY A 98 -12.44 -3.58 3.43
C GLY A 98 -11.08 -3.45 2.77
N THR A 99 -10.05 -3.64 3.60
CA THR A 99 -8.64 -3.75 3.20
C THR A 99 -8.18 -5.17 3.43
N PHE A 100 -7.53 -5.77 2.43
CA PHE A 100 -7.06 -7.15 2.52
C PHE A 100 -5.54 -7.20 2.37
N VAL A 101 -4.92 -8.18 3.03
CA VAL A 101 -3.46 -8.35 3.03
C VAL A 101 -3.11 -9.78 2.66
N SER A 102 -2.10 -9.93 1.80
CA SER A 102 -1.44 -11.22 1.56
C SER A 102 0.07 -11.09 1.74
N SER A 103 0.69 -12.22 2.07
CA SER A 103 2.13 -12.40 2.20
C SER A 103 2.88 -12.23 0.87
N SER A 104 2.23 -12.49 -0.26
CA SER A 104 2.88 -12.49 -1.58
C SER A 104 1.89 -12.30 -2.74
N VAL A 105 2.43 -12.00 -3.93
CA VAL A 105 1.62 -11.83 -5.15
C VAL A 105 1.06 -13.16 -5.61
N GLY A 106 -0.22 -13.19 -5.97
CA GLY A 106 -0.92 -14.36 -6.52
C GLY A 106 -1.68 -15.17 -5.48
N GLU A 107 -1.46 -14.89 -4.20
CA GLU A 107 -2.30 -15.37 -3.11
C GLU A 107 -3.39 -14.31 -2.86
N ILE A 108 -4.65 -14.71 -3.04
CA ILE A 108 -5.82 -13.83 -2.93
C ILE A 108 -6.44 -14.07 -1.54
N PRO A 109 -6.43 -13.07 -0.65
CA PRO A 109 -7.03 -13.20 0.68
C PRO A 109 -8.56 -13.25 0.59
N GLU A 110 -9.18 -14.08 1.42
CA GLU A 110 -10.65 -14.23 1.48
C GLU A 110 -11.30 -13.21 2.41
N ASP A 111 -10.64 -12.92 3.54
CA ASP A 111 -11.16 -12.05 4.60
C ASP A 111 -10.36 -10.73 4.70
N PRO A 112 -11.03 -9.59 4.97
CA PRO A 112 -10.35 -8.33 5.22
C PRO A 112 -9.63 -8.36 6.57
N ILE A 113 -8.71 -7.41 6.77
CA ILE A 113 -8.09 -7.23 8.09
C ILE A 113 -9.14 -6.74 9.10
N GLU A 114 -9.21 -7.39 10.26
CA GLU A 114 -10.13 -6.98 11.34
C GLU A 114 -9.59 -5.79 12.16
N ALA A 115 -8.26 -5.60 12.15
CA ALA A 115 -7.54 -4.59 12.91
C ALA A 115 -6.27 -4.17 12.14
N SER A 116 -5.36 -3.49 12.83
CA SER A 116 -4.04 -3.17 12.30
C SER A 116 -3.24 -4.44 11.95
N HIS A 117 -2.57 -4.48 10.80
CA HIS A 117 -1.76 -5.60 10.35
C HIS A 117 -0.34 -5.15 9.98
N THR A 118 0.70 -5.86 10.44
CA THR A 118 2.09 -5.53 10.09
C THR A 118 2.43 -6.04 8.70
N VAL A 119 2.96 -5.18 7.84
CA VAL A 119 3.32 -5.49 6.47
C VAL A 119 4.78 -5.12 6.18
N GLY A 120 5.50 -6.10 5.65
CA GLY A 120 6.89 -6.01 5.25
C GLY A 120 7.09 -5.86 3.74
N SER A 121 8.35 -5.87 3.29
CA SER A 121 8.65 -5.91 1.86
C SER A 121 8.17 -7.24 1.26
N GLY A 122 7.52 -7.19 0.10
CA GLY A 122 6.90 -8.32 -0.58
C GLY A 122 5.41 -8.52 -0.25
N HIS A 123 4.92 -7.97 0.86
CA HIS A 123 3.50 -8.02 1.19
C HIS A 123 2.66 -7.23 0.18
N VAL A 124 1.43 -7.68 0.03
CA VAL A 124 0.48 -7.19 -0.95
C VAL A 124 -0.78 -6.73 -0.25
N LEU A 125 -1.24 -5.53 -0.60
CA LEU A 125 -2.53 -5.00 -0.17
C LEU A 125 -3.51 -5.11 -1.34
N TYR A 126 -4.73 -5.54 -1.07
CA TYR A 126 -5.84 -5.49 -2.02
C TYR A 126 -6.95 -4.61 -1.48
N LEU A 127 -7.49 -3.75 -2.35
CA LEU A 127 -8.58 -2.83 -2.04
C LEU A 127 -9.41 -2.55 -3.28
N GLY A 128 -10.64 -2.10 -3.06
CA GLY A 128 -11.56 -1.74 -4.14
C GLY A 128 -11.86 -2.90 -5.09
N SER A 129 -12.05 -2.57 -6.36
CA SER A 129 -12.46 -3.51 -7.39
C SER A 129 -11.28 -4.23 -8.03
N TRP A 130 -10.12 -3.58 -8.16
CA TRP A 130 -8.98 -4.15 -8.88
C TRP A 130 -7.63 -3.64 -8.37
N THR A 131 -7.62 -2.81 -7.33
CA THR A 131 -6.38 -2.19 -6.87
C THR A 131 -5.57 -3.17 -6.04
N ARG A 132 -4.38 -3.51 -6.54
CA ARG A 132 -3.35 -4.28 -5.82
C ARG A 132 -2.13 -3.40 -5.58
N ILE A 133 -1.63 -3.36 -4.34
CA ILE A 133 -0.44 -2.59 -3.97
C ILE A 133 0.63 -3.54 -3.45
N VAL A 134 1.79 -3.58 -4.10
CA VAL A 134 2.94 -4.36 -3.63
C VAL A 134 3.92 -3.44 -2.91
N LEU A 135 4.24 -3.74 -1.65
CA LEU A 135 5.22 -2.99 -0.89
C LEU A 135 6.62 -3.54 -1.15
N LYS A 136 7.57 -2.67 -1.49
CA LYS A 136 8.98 -3.04 -1.72
C LYS A 136 9.92 -2.12 -0.96
N GLN A 137 10.94 -2.72 -0.34
CA GLN A 137 12.16 -1.99 -0.02
C GLN A 137 13.02 -1.91 -1.26
N ASP A 138 13.32 -0.69 -1.71
CA ASP A 138 14.34 -0.45 -2.71
C ASP A 138 15.68 -0.84 -2.09
N LYS A 139 16.27 -1.95 -2.56
CA LYS A 139 17.61 -2.31 -2.14
C LYS A 139 18.53 -1.24 -2.68
N VAL A 140 18.96 -0.31 -1.83
CA VAL A 140 20.17 0.47 -2.12
C VAL A 140 21.24 -0.59 -2.36
N LEU A 141 21.68 -0.71 -3.61
CA LEU A 141 22.80 -1.56 -3.97
C LEU A 141 23.98 -1.03 -3.15
N GLU A 142 24.30 -1.68 -2.04
CA GLU A 142 25.62 -1.55 -1.45
C GLU A 142 26.59 -2.06 -2.51
N GLY A 143 27.22 -1.13 -3.23
CA GLY A 143 28.26 -1.43 -4.19
C GLY A 143 29.46 -2.09 -3.50
N PRO A 144 30.27 -2.87 -4.24
CA PRO A 144 31.40 -3.60 -3.69
C PRO A 144 32.49 -2.70 -3.09
#